data_AF-A0AAX2LT77-F1
#
_entry.id   AF-A0AAX2LT77-F1
#
_cell.length_a   1.000
_cell.length_b   1.000
_cell.length_c   1.000
_cell.angle_alpha   90.00
_cell.angle_beta   90.00
_cell.angle_gamma   90.00
#
_symmetry.space_group_name_H-M   'P 1'
#
loop_
_entity.id
_entity.type
_entity.pdbx_description
1 polymer ?
#
loop_
_entity_poly.entity_id
_entity_poly.type
_entity_poly.pdbx_seq_one_letter_code
_entity_poly.pdbx_strand_id
1 'polypeptide(L)'
;MIQLGRSLNGNLEAKLLSLHDSMTMANTTDMAKLHALLLYLNERLGVESEVFLEGQEPSPDILYMLEEQIQHGFNDHKQQVAPLSMLLQSDQAHRLESVVNEHGGFIAETKEWNADTQQLHLLLHPLRG
;
A
#
# COMPACT_ATOMS: atom_id res chain seq x y z
N MET A 1 -9.02 6.71 -22.20
CA MET A 1 -10.12 5.74 -22.01
C MET A 1 -9.83 5.05 -20.68
N ILE A 2 -10.54 5.41 -19.62
CA ILE A 2 -10.23 4.92 -18.27
C ILE A 2 -10.99 3.60 -18.09
N GLN A 3 -10.28 2.47 -18.18
CA GLN A 3 -10.82 1.18 -17.78
C GLN A 3 -10.97 1.19 -16.26
N LEU A 4 -12.17 1.55 -15.82
CA LEU A 4 -12.64 1.34 -14.46
C LEU A 4 -12.90 -0.16 -14.25
N GLY A 5 -11.83 -0.94 -14.13
CA GLY A 5 -11.85 -2.30 -13.60
C GLY A 5 -12.08 -2.27 -12.09
N ARG A 6 -13.18 -1.63 -11.64
CA ARG A 6 -13.51 -1.49 -10.22
C ARG A 6 -14.09 -2.80 -9.69
N SER A 7 -13.24 -3.67 -9.16
CA SER A 7 -13.67 -4.62 -8.13
C SER A 7 -13.89 -3.85 -6.83
N LEU A 8 -15.14 -3.44 -6.61
CA LEU A 8 -15.62 -2.68 -5.44
C LEU A 8 -15.33 -3.34 -4.07
N ASN A 9 -14.89 -4.59 -4.03
CA ASN A 9 -14.63 -5.34 -2.80
C ASN A 9 -13.14 -5.56 -2.46
N GLY A 10 -12.22 -5.33 -3.41
CA GLY A 10 -10.79 -5.63 -3.23
C GLY A 10 -9.88 -4.40 -3.18
N ASN A 11 -10.35 -3.25 -3.66
CA ASN A 11 -9.52 -2.06 -3.81
C ASN A 11 -9.08 -1.49 -2.45
N LEU A 12 -7.76 -1.44 -2.24
CA LEU A 12 -7.14 -0.97 -1.00
C LEU A 12 -7.44 0.51 -0.72
N GLU A 13 -7.47 1.35 -1.76
CA GLU A 13 -7.77 2.78 -1.66
C GLU A 13 -9.20 3.02 -1.12
N ALA A 14 -10.19 2.29 -1.64
CA ALA A 14 -11.58 2.35 -1.19
C ALA A 14 -11.74 1.87 0.26
N LYS A 15 -10.97 0.85 0.67
CA LYS A 15 -10.94 0.38 2.07
C LYS A 15 -10.37 1.44 3.00
N LEU A 16 -9.26 2.10 2.61
CA LEU A 16 -8.67 3.19 3.39
C LEU A 16 -9.61 4.41 3.49
N LEU A 17 -10.26 4.79 2.39
CA LEU A 17 -11.26 5.87 2.37
C LEU A 17 -12.44 5.59 3.30
N SER A 18 -12.94 4.35 3.30
CA SER A 18 -14.05 3.93 4.17
C SER A 18 -13.68 3.99 5.65
N LEU A 19 -12.41 3.77 5.99
CA LEU A 19 -11.89 3.84 7.36
C LEU A 19 -11.56 5.27 7.81
N HIS A 20 -11.48 6.24 6.89
CA HIS A 20 -11.04 7.61 7.16
C HIS A 20 -12.18 8.61 7.46
N ASP A 21 -13.42 8.13 7.71
CA ASP A 21 -14.63 8.90 8.11
C ASP A 21 -14.60 10.41 7.77
N SER A 22 -14.90 10.72 6.50
CA SER A 22 -15.33 11.96 5.83
C SER A 22 -15.06 13.39 6.38
N MET A 23 -14.31 13.63 7.46
CA MET A 23 -14.25 14.97 8.09
C MET A 23 -12.85 15.53 8.35
N THR A 24 -11.78 14.76 8.10
CA THR A 24 -10.41 15.27 8.26
C THR A 24 -9.59 15.07 7.00
N MET A 25 -9.93 15.80 5.94
CA MET A 25 -9.10 16.02 4.74
C MET A 25 -7.95 16.99 5.06
N ALA A 26 -7.22 16.73 6.14
CA ALA A 26 -5.90 17.29 6.34
C ALA A 26 -4.92 16.14 6.13
N ASN A 27 -3.86 16.37 5.36
CA ASN A 27 -2.74 15.45 5.08
C ASN A 27 -1.93 15.08 6.35
N THR A 28 -2.58 15.03 7.51
CA THR A 28 -1.99 14.87 8.84
C THR A 28 -2.05 13.44 9.35
N THR A 29 -2.82 12.54 8.71
CA THR A 29 -2.88 11.13 9.11
C THR A 29 -2.00 10.26 8.23
N ASP A 30 -1.35 9.27 8.82
CA ASP A 30 -0.55 8.31 8.07
C ASP A 30 -1.43 7.43 7.17
N MET A 31 -2.69 7.18 7.55
CA MET A 31 -3.65 6.50 6.67
C MET A 31 -3.94 7.28 5.39
N ALA A 32 -4.08 8.62 5.47
CA ALA A 32 -4.25 9.46 4.29
C ALA A 32 -2.96 9.50 3.44
N LYS A 33 -1.78 9.53 4.07
CA LYS A 33 -0.50 9.41 3.36
C LYS A 33 -0.37 8.07 2.64
N LEU A 34 -0.83 6.97 3.25
CA LEU A 34 -0.83 5.65 2.61
C LEU A 34 -1.73 5.66 1.38
N HIS A 35 -2.94 6.20 1.50
CA HIS A 35 -3.83 6.36 0.34
C HIS A 35 -3.17 7.17 -0.79
N ALA A 36 -2.54 8.30 -0.46
CA ALA A 36 -1.80 9.11 -1.43
C ALA A 36 -0.63 8.35 -2.08
N LEU A 37 0.09 7.55 -1.30
CA LEU A 37 1.18 6.72 -1.81
C LEU A 37 0.66 5.67 -2.80
N LEU A 38 -0.45 4.99 -2.52
CA LEU A 38 -1.01 3.99 -3.43
C LEU A 38 -1.42 4.60 -4.77
N LEU A 39 -2.05 5.77 -4.75
CA LEU A 39 -2.38 6.51 -5.97
C LEU A 39 -1.12 6.88 -6.75
N TYR A 40 -0.09 7.38 -6.05
CA TYR A 40 1.19 7.72 -6.66
C TYR A 40 1.89 6.51 -7.29
N LEU A 41 1.85 5.34 -6.64
CA LEU A 41 2.41 4.10 -7.18
C LEU A 41 1.66 3.63 -8.44
N ASN A 42 0.34 3.76 -8.46
CA ASN A 42 -0.45 3.50 -9.66
C ASN A 42 -0.05 4.44 -10.80
N GLU A 43 -0.02 5.75 -10.56
CA GLU A 43 0.34 6.74 -11.59
C GLU A 43 1.78 6.59 -12.08
N ARG A 44 2.72 6.21 -11.21
CA ARG A 44 4.16 6.19 -11.52
C ARG A 44 4.65 4.85 -12.07
N LEU A 45 4.12 3.75 -11.55
CA LEU A 45 4.56 2.39 -11.88
C LEU A 45 3.48 1.56 -12.57
N GLY A 46 2.23 2.02 -12.64
CA GLY A 46 1.11 1.25 -13.18
C GLY A 46 0.69 0.10 -12.27
N VAL A 47 1.10 0.12 -11.00
CA VAL A 47 0.82 -0.94 -10.03
C VAL A 47 -0.50 -0.65 -9.33
N GLU A 48 -1.47 -1.56 -9.48
CA GLU A 48 -2.73 -1.49 -8.75
C GLU A 48 -2.55 -2.01 -7.33
N SER A 49 -3.52 -1.76 -6.44
CA SER A 49 -3.42 -2.20 -5.05
C SER A 49 -4.70 -2.84 -4.52
N GLU A 50 -4.54 -3.96 -3.81
CA GLU A 50 -5.64 -4.76 -3.30
C GLU A 50 -5.40 -5.23 -1.86
N VAL A 51 -6.50 -5.42 -1.14
CA VAL A 51 -6.48 -6.10 0.16
C VAL A 51 -6.27 -7.59 -0.07
N PHE A 52 -5.27 -8.16 0.60
CA PHE A 52 -5.04 -9.60 0.53
C PHE A 52 -6.05 -10.35 1.40
N LEU A 53 -6.87 -11.19 0.76
CA LEU A 53 -7.78 -12.11 1.43
C LEU A 53 -7.10 -13.48 1.59
N GLU A 54 -7.15 -14.04 2.80
CA GLU A 54 -6.58 -15.37 3.06
C GLU A 54 -7.18 -16.42 2.13
N GLY A 55 -6.31 -17.17 1.45
CA GLY A 55 -6.70 -18.20 0.47
C GLY A 55 -6.77 -17.72 -0.98
N GLN A 56 -6.49 -16.44 -1.27
CA GLN A 56 -6.34 -15.97 -2.65
C GLN A 56 -4.90 -16.13 -3.15
N GLU A 57 -4.73 -16.48 -4.42
CA GLU A 57 -3.43 -16.44 -5.08
C GLU A 57 -3.12 -15.00 -5.51
N PRO A 58 -1.95 -14.45 -5.14
CA PRO A 58 -1.58 -13.08 -5.52
C PRO A 58 -1.39 -12.99 -7.04
N SER A 59 -2.00 -11.99 -7.66
CA SER A 59 -1.82 -11.70 -9.08
C SER A 59 -0.54 -10.88 -9.31
N PRO A 60 0.16 -11.09 -10.44
CA PRO A 60 1.28 -10.23 -10.81
C PRO A 60 0.81 -8.79 -11.03
N ASP A 61 1.72 -7.84 -10.78
CA ASP A 61 1.52 -6.38 -10.91
C ASP A 61 0.46 -5.77 -9.97
N ILE A 62 0.02 -6.53 -8.96
CA ILE A 62 -0.85 -6.04 -7.88
C ILE A 62 -0.05 -5.95 -6.58
N LEU A 63 -0.12 -4.78 -5.93
CA LEU A 63 0.40 -4.56 -4.59
C LEU A 63 -0.62 -5.00 -3.55
N TYR A 64 -0.25 -5.99 -2.76
CA TYR A 64 -1.10 -6.56 -1.74
C TYR A 64 -0.74 -6.07 -0.34
N MET A 65 -1.76 -5.86 0.48
CA MET A 65 -1.63 -5.60 1.91
C MET A 65 -2.65 -6.43 2.68
N LEU A 66 -2.22 -7.10 3.76
CA LEU A 66 -3.12 -7.92 4.58
C LEU A 66 -4.19 -7.05 5.24
N GLU A 67 -5.43 -7.54 5.30
CA GLU A 67 -6.52 -6.83 5.97
C GLU A 67 -6.20 -6.50 7.43
N GLU A 68 -5.59 -7.44 8.16
CA GLU A 68 -5.17 -7.26 9.55
C GLU A 68 -4.23 -6.05 9.72
N GLN A 69 -3.32 -5.84 8.77
CA GLN A 69 -2.40 -4.70 8.78
C GLN A 69 -3.14 -3.37 8.58
N ILE A 70 -4.23 -3.36 7.81
CA ILE A 70 -5.05 -2.15 7.61
C ILE A 70 -5.86 -1.85 8.87
N GLN A 71 -6.37 -2.89 9.53
CA GLN A 71 -7.21 -2.75 10.72
C GLN A 71 -6.41 -2.40 11.99
N HIS A 72 -5.22 -2.98 12.15
CA HIS A 72 -4.42 -2.86 13.37
C HIS A 72 -3.13 -2.05 13.21
N GLY A 73 -2.74 -1.72 11.97
CA GLY A 73 -1.55 -0.91 11.69
C GLY A 73 -1.72 0.57 12.03
N PHE A 74 -2.95 1.02 12.32
CA PHE A 74 -3.26 2.40 12.66
C PHE A 74 -4.01 2.48 14.01
N ASN A 75 -3.76 3.54 14.77
CA ASN A 75 -4.55 3.85 15.98
C ASN A 75 -5.85 4.60 15.64
N ASP A 76 -6.62 4.95 16.68
CA ASP A 76 -7.85 5.74 16.57
C ASP A 76 -7.64 7.12 15.89
N HIS A 77 -6.43 7.68 15.99
CA HIS A 77 -6.04 8.93 15.33
C HIS A 77 -5.52 8.73 13.89
N LYS A 78 -5.67 7.51 13.35
CA LYS A 78 -5.22 7.11 12.00
C LYS A 78 -3.71 7.31 11.79
N GLN A 79 -2.93 7.29 12.87
CA GLN A 79 -1.47 7.30 12.87
C GLN A 79 -0.96 5.87 12.86
N GLN A 80 0.12 5.65 12.13
CA GLN A 80 0.72 4.33 12.00
C GLN A 80 1.39 3.94 13.32
N VAL A 81 1.02 2.78 13.87
CA VAL A 81 1.55 2.26 15.15
C VAL A 81 2.60 1.16 14.98
N ALA A 82 2.62 0.50 13.83
CA ALA A 82 3.58 -0.55 13.47
C ALA A 82 3.93 -0.48 11.98
N PRO A 83 5.08 -1.02 11.54
CA PRO A 83 5.41 -1.12 10.13
C PRO A 83 4.34 -1.88 9.35
N LEU A 84 3.95 -1.38 8.18
CA LEU A 84 2.93 -2.02 7.33
C LEU A 84 3.62 -2.94 6.32
N SER A 85 3.20 -4.19 6.29
CA SER A 85 3.71 -5.17 5.32
C SER A 85 2.99 -5.08 3.98
N MET A 86 3.75 -5.02 2.89
CA MET A 86 3.23 -5.06 1.53
C MET A 86 3.99 -6.07 0.66
N LEU A 87 3.27 -6.67 -0.27
CA LEU A 87 3.78 -7.69 -1.18
C LEU A 87 3.50 -7.29 -2.63
N LEU A 88 4.52 -7.32 -3.48
CA LEU A 88 4.36 -7.09 -4.92
C LEU A 88 5.14 -8.14 -5.69
N GLN A 89 4.48 -8.79 -6.64
CA GLN A 89 5.14 -9.65 -7.61
C GLN A 89 5.12 -8.94 -8.97
N SER A 90 6.27 -8.44 -9.43
CA SER A 90 6.36 -7.66 -10.67
C SER A 90 7.80 -7.52 -11.13
N ASP A 91 8.01 -7.40 -12.45
CA ASP A 91 9.30 -6.97 -13.01
C ASP A 91 9.77 -5.62 -12.46
N GLN A 92 8.84 -4.74 -12.08
CA GLN A 92 9.15 -3.41 -11.51
C GLN A 92 9.32 -3.43 -10.00
N ALA A 93 9.16 -4.57 -9.32
CA ALA A 93 9.14 -4.67 -7.87
C ALA A 93 10.43 -4.11 -7.23
N HIS A 94 11.60 -4.34 -7.83
CA HIS A 94 12.88 -3.79 -7.38
C HIS A 94 12.94 -2.25 -7.31
N ARG A 95 12.04 -1.53 -8.00
CA ARG A 95 11.96 -0.06 -7.97
C ARG A 95 11.06 0.46 -6.85
N LEU A 96 10.22 -0.40 -6.27
CA LEU A 96 9.18 0.00 -5.32
C LEU A 96 9.77 0.75 -4.12
N GLU A 97 10.83 0.22 -3.51
CA GLU A 97 11.49 0.85 -2.37
C GLU A 97 11.94 2.29 -2.69
N SER A 98 12.60 2.48 -3.83
CA SER A 98 13.08 3.79 -4.27
C SER A 98 11.92 4.77 -4.50
N VAL A 99 10.88 4.34 -5.21
CA VAL A 99 9.73 5.19 -5.53
C VAL A 99 8.94 5.58 -4.27
N VAL A 100 8.80 4.67 -3.31
CA VAL A 100 8.17 4.98 -2.02
C VAL A 100 9.00 5.99 -1.22
N ASN A 101 10.31 5.79 -1.13
CA ASN A 101 11.20 6.72 -0.44
C ASN A 101 11.23 8.11 -1.12
N GLU A 102 11.17 8.18 -2.47
CA GLU A 102 11.03 9.43 -3.22
C GLU A 102 9.72 10.17 -2.95
N HIS A 103 8.62 9.46 -2.72
CA HIS A 103 7.33 10.08 -2.36
C HIS A 103 7.41 10.81 -1.01
N GLY A 104 8.30 10.39 -0.11
CA GLY A 104 8.59 11.11 1.14
C GLY A 104 7.46 11.07 2.17
N GLY A 105 6.56 10.09 2.08
CA GLY A 105 5.48 9.85 3.05
C GLY A 105 5.78 8.75 4.08
N PHE A 106 6.71 7.85 3.76
CA PHE A 106 7.11 6.68 4.55
C PHE A 106 8.59 6.39 4.33
N ILE A 107 9.17 5.55 5.20
CA ILE A 107 10.47 4.92 4.95
C ILE A 107 10.19 3.49 4.51
N ALA A 108 10.64 3.13 3.31
CA ALA A 108 10.51 1.80 2.77
C ALA A 108 11.76 0.96 3.08
N GLU A 109 11.55 -0.26 3.58
CA GLU A 109 12.58 -1.25 3.84
C GLU A 109 12.24 -2.55 3.08
N THR A 110 13.16 -3.04 2.26
CA THR A 110 13.05 -4.37 1.66
C THR A 110 13.33 -5.43 2.72
N LYS A 111 12.29 -6.20 3.09
CA LYS A 111 12.40 -7.30 4.05
C LYS A 111 12.86 -8.58 3.40
N GLU A 112 12.32 -8.88 2.22
CA GLU A 112 12.64 -10.10 1.47
C GLU A 112 12.50 -9.85 -0.02
N TRP A 113 13.40 -10.44 -0.81
CA TRP A 113 13.36 -10.45 -2.26
C TRP A 113 13.49 -11.88 -2.76
N ASN A 114 12.47 -12.34 -3.49
CA ASN A 114 12.49 -13.61 -4.20
C ASN A 114 12.79 -13.35 -5.68
N ALA A 115 14.01 -13.69 -6.11
CA ALA A 115 14.46 -13.47 -7.48
C ALA A 115 13.79 -14.40 -8.49
N ASP A 116 13.39 -15.62 -8.08
CA ASP A 116 12.76 -16.61 -8.95
C ASP A 116 11.34 -16.22 -9.35
N THR A 117 10.60 -15.59 -8.44
CA THR A 117 9.22 -15.13 -8.67
C THR A 117 9.11 -13.63 -8.90
N GLN A 118 10.22 -12.88 -8.78
CA GLN A 118 10.25 -11.42 -8.78
C GLN A 118 9.29 -10.81 -7.75
N GLN A 119 9.23 -11.44 -6.58
CA GLN A 119 8.37 -11.02 -5.47
C GLN A 119 9.18 -10.23 -4.45
N LEU A 120 8.69 -9.03 -4.14
CA LEU A 120 9.22 -8.16 -3.11
C LEU A 120 8.27 -8.13 -1.91
N HIS A 121 8.82 -8.36 -0.72
CA HIS A 121 8.19 -8.03 0.54
C HIS A 121 8.80 -6.73 1.07
N LEU A 122 7.97 -5.69 1.14
CA LEU A 122 8.35 -4.37 1.63
C LEU A 122 7.69 -4.08 2.99
N LEU A 123 8.44 -3.47 3.90
CA LEU A 123 7.90 -2.84 5.10
C LEU A 123 7.86 -1.33 4.91
N LEU A 124 6.70 -0.72 5.20
CA LEU A 124 6.60 0.73 5.33
C LEU A 124 6.67 1.13 6.79
N HIS A 125 7.65 1.95 7.13
CA HIS A 125 7.79 2.54 8.45
C HIS A 125 7.25 3.97 8.45
N PRO A 126 6.68 4.42 9.59
CA PRO A 126 6.30 5.81 9.72
C PRO A 126 7.53 6.71 9.63
N LEU A 127 7.38 7.87 9.00
CA LEU A 127 8.35 8.96 9.12
C LEU A 127 8.24 9.54 10.53
N ARG A 128 8.90 8.91 11.50
CA ARG A 128 9.04 9.50 12.83
C ARG A 128 10.05 10.64 12.74
N GLY A 129 9.55 11.87 12.86
CA GLY A 129 10.33 13.06 13.22
C GLY A 129 10.62 13.10 14.71
#